data_AF-A0A7K4CY94-F1
#
_entry.id   AF-A0A7K4CY94-F1
#
_cell.length_a   1.000
_cell.length_b   1.000
_cell.length_c   1.000
_cell.angle_alpha   90.00
_cell.angle_beta   90.00
_cell.angle_gamma   90.00
#
_symmetry.space_group_name_H-M   'P 1'
#
loop_
_entity.id
_entity.type
_entity.pdbx_description
1 polymer ?
#
loop_
_entity_poly.entity_id
_entity_poly.type
_entity_poly.pdbx_seq_one_letter_code
_entity_poly.pdbx_strand_id
1 'polypeptide(L)'
;MLPIDYPIVAEAHDAMHVQHKYWSRKPVNVVRAHIESSTSPGDIVLDPFCGSGTTASQALILGRKVIASDLNPISTFITRNTIARFDVGDLLALFTRIKDAVAADINALYKTRCPECLSIEGTETICVHW
;
A
#
# COMPACT_ATOMS: atom_id res chain seq x y z
N MET A 1 9.50 -19.78 -22.04
CA MET A 1 8.87 -19.89 -20.72
C MET A 1 9.53 -21.08 -20.02
N LEU A 2 10.37 -20.83 -19.01
CA LEU A 2 11.13 -21.88 -18.32
C LEU A 2 10.54 -22.03 -16.90
N PRO A 3 10.07 -23.23 -16.51
CA PRO A 3 9.48 -23.44 -15.20
C PRO A 3 10.53 -23.30 -14.09
N ILE A 4 10.13 -22.70 -12.98
CA ILE A 4 10.96 -22.60 -11.77
C ILE A 4 10.96 -23.97 -11.10
N ASP A 5 12.13 -24.59 -10.99
CA ASP A 5 12.36 -25.91 -10.41
C ASP A 5 13.22 -25.88 -9.12
N TYR A 6 13.49 -24.67 -8.61
CA TYR A 6 14.26 -24.43 -7.39
C TYR A 6 13.47 -23.54 -6.40
N PRO A 7 13.75 -23.62 -5.09
CA PRO A 7 13.11 -22.75 -4.12
C PRO A 7 13.63 -21.31 -4.23
N ILE A 8 12.71 -20.35 -4.31
CA ILE A 8 13.04 -18.92 -4.24
C ILE A 8 13.03 -18.50 -2.77
N VAL A 9 14.15 -17.94 -2.31
CA VAL A 9 14.27 -17.42 -0.94
C VAL A 9 13.41 -16.16 -0.81
N ALA A 10 12.52 -16.16 0.18
CA ALA A 10 11.63 -15.03 0.43
C ALA A 10 12.40 -13.80 0.92
N GLU A 11 12.17 -12.67 0.25
CA GLU A 11 12.65 -11.37 0.70
C GLU A 11 11.66 -10.70 1.67
N ALA A 12 12.15 -9.69 2.41
CA ALA A 12 11.31 -8.84 3.24
C ALA A 12 10.31 -8.03 2.38
N HIS A 13 9.17 -7.68 2.97
CA HIS A 13 8.17 -6.88 2.27
C HIS A 13 8.63 -5.44 2.04
N ASP A 14 8.35 -4.90 0.85
CA ASP A 14 8.60 -3.51 0.51
C ASP A 14 7.57 -2.54 1.14
N ALA A 15 7.87 -1.25 1.07
CA ALA A 15 7.05 -0.17 1.63
C ALA A 15 5.59 -0.18 1.14
N MET A 16 5.35 -0.51 -0.13
CA MET A 16 3.99 -0.54 -0.70
C MET A 16 3.17 -1.67 -0.08
N HIS A 17 3.78 -2.81 0.17
CA HIS A 17 3.10 -3.98 0.70
C HIS A 17 3.03 -4.01 2.23
N VAL A 18 3.62 -3.05 2.95
CA VAL A 18 3.49 -2.92 4.41
C VAL A 18 2.62 -1.74 4.87
N GLN A 19 2.00 -1.00 3.94
CA GLN A 19 1.09 0.12 4.25
C GLN A 19 -0.04 -0.26 5.21
N HIS A 20 -0.47 -1.52 5.16
CA HIS A 20 -1.45 -2.07 6.09
C HIS A 20 -1.08 -3.51 6.46
N LYS A 21 -1.45 -3.89 7.69
CA LYS A 21 -1.30 -5.28 8.15
C LYS A 21 -2.33 -6.15 7.42
N TYR A 22 -1.88 -7.24 6.82
CA TYR A 22 -2.74 -8.27 6.26
C TYR A 22 -2.09 -9.62 6.51
N TRP A 23 -2.83 -10.54 7.11
CA TRP A 23 -2.28 -11.84 7.50
C TRP A 23 -1.97 -12.67 6.26
N SER A 24 -0.93 -13.51 6.32
CA SER A 24 -0.55 -14.46 5.26
C SER A 24 -0.15 -13.87 3.90
N ARG A 25 0.24 -12.59 3.86
CA ARG A 25 0.77 -11.95 2.64
C ARG A 25 1.96 -12.72 2.07
N LYS A 26 1.97 -12.90 0.75
CA LYS A 26 3.06 -13.58 0.05
C LYS A 26 4.24 -12.63 -0.23
N PRO A 27 5.49 -13.11 -0.13
CA PRO A 27 6.68 -12.35 -0.53
C PRO A 27 6.59 -11.92 -1.98
N VAL A 28 6.90 -10.64 -2.24
CA VAL A 28 6.71 -10.01 -3.54
C VAL A 28 7.62 -10.64 -4.60
N ASN A 29 8.88 -10.90 -4.24
CA ASN A 29 9.88 -11.46 -5.14
C ASN A 29 9.48 -12.87 -5.63
N VAL A 30 8.95 -13.71 -4.74
CA VAL A 30 8.48 -15.06 -5.08
C VAL A 30 7.30 -14.99 -6.07
N VAL A 31 6.30 -14.16 -5.78
CA VAL A 31 5.12 -14.02 -6.65
C VAL A 31 5.51 -13.45 -8.02
N ARG A 32 6.37 -12.42 -8.05
CA ARG A 32 6.85 -11.80 -9.28
C ARG A 32 7.56 -12.82 -10.18
N ALA A 33 8.47 -13.61 -9.62
CA ALA A 33 9.20 -14.63 -10.38
C ALA A 33 8.27 -15.67 -11.01
N HIS A 34 7.22 -16.11 -10.30
CA HIS A 34 6.22 -17.02 -10.87
C HIS A 34 5.43 -16.39 -12.02
N ILE A 35 5.06 -15.11 -11.92
CA ILE A 35 4.38 -14.41 -13.02
C ILE A 35 5.31 -14.27 -14.22
N GLU A 36 6.56 -13.85 -14.03
CA GLU A 36 7.54 -13.66 -15.12
C GLU A 36 7.87 -14.97 -15.84
N SER A 37 8.04 -16.06 -15.08
CA SER A 37 8.36 -17.37 -15.62
C SER A 37 7.19 -18.05 -16.33
N SER A 38 5.94 -17.63 -16.06
CA SER A 38 4.71 -18.32 -16.53
C SER A 38 3.80 -17.46 -17.39
N THR A 39 4.12 -16.19 -17.65
CA THR A 39 3.33 -15.29 -18.51
C THR A 39 4.20 -14.36 -19.35
N SER A 40 3.63 -13.75 -20.38
CA SER A 40 4.20 -12.65 -21.16
C SER A 40 3.44 -11.33 -20.92
N PRO A 41 4.02 -10.15 -21.20
CA PRO A 41 3.27 -8.89 -21.20
C PRO A 41 2.01 -8.99 -22.06
N GLY A 42 0.89 -8.48 -21.56
CA GLY A 42 -0.42 -8.57 -22.21
C GLY A 42 -1.27 -9.79 -21.82
N ASP A 43 -0.67 -10.85 -21.28
CA ASP A 43 -1.40 -12.03 -20.78
C ASP A 43 -2.30 -11.68 -19.60
N ILE A 44 -3.25 -12.56 -19.29
CA ILE A 44 -4.17 -12.43 -18.16
C ILE A 44 -3.70 -13.33 -17.01
N VAL A 45 -3.52 -12.75 -15.83
CA VAL A 45 -3.27 -13.46 -14.57
C VAL A 45 -4.57 -13.53 -13.76
N LEU A 46 -5.00 -14.73 -13.38
CA LEU A 46 -6.13 -14.96 -12.50
C LEU A 46 -5.65 -15.29 -11.09
N ASP A 47 -6.14 -14.55 -10.10
CA ASP A 47 -5.97 -14.87 -8.69
C ASP A 47 -7.36 -14.94 -7.99
N PRO A 48 -7.90 -16.14 -7.74
CA PRO A 48 -9.21 -16.31 -7.12
C PRO A 48 -9.20 -16.13 -5.59
N PHE A 49 -8.02 -15.89 -4.98
CA PHE A 49 -7.83 -15.70 -3.54
C PHE A 49 -6.87 -14.54 -3.27
N CYS A 50 -7.16 -13.38 -3.83
CA CYS A 50 -6.16 -12.32 -3.99
C CYS A 50 -5.66 -11.69 -2.68
N GLY A 51 -6.41 -11.79 -1.58
CA GLY A 51 -6.00 -11.29 -0.27
C GLY A 51 -5.60 -9.81 -0.31
N SER A 52 -4.34 -9.52 0.04
CA SER A 52 -3.80 -8.15 0.00
C SER A 52 -3.40 -7.67 -1.39
N GLY A 53 -3.65 -8.45 -2.45
CA GLY A 53 -3.44 -8.04 -3.83
C GLY A 53 -2.01 -8.13 -4.35
N THR A 54 -1.11 -8.89 -3.73
CA THR A 54 0.29 -9.02 -4.19
C THR A 54 0.36 -9.53 -5.63
N THR A 55 -0.39 -10.57 -5.98
CA THR A 55 -0.42 -11.09 -7.36
C THR A 55 -0.93 -10.04 -8.35
N ALA A 56 -1.99 -9.33 -7.96
CA ALA A 56 -2.60 -8.29 -8.80
C ALA A 56 -1.64 -7.12 -9.05
N SER A 57 -1.00 -6.61 -8.00
CA SER A 57 -0.04 -5.50 -8.11
C SER A 57 1.15 -5.90 -8.98
N GLN A 58 1.73 -7.08 -8.75
CA GLN A 58 2.90 -7.53 -9.50
C GLN A 58 2.60 -7.83 -10.98
N ALA A 59 1.46 -8.47 -11.27
CA ALA A 59 1.05 -8.72 -12.65
C ALA A 59 0.87 -7.39 -13.41
N LEU A 60 0.25 -6.39 -12.81
CA LEU A 60 0.07 -5.07 -13.43
C LEU A 60 1.41 -4.34 -13.65
N ILE A 61 2.33 -4.37 -12.67
CA ILE A 61 3.67 -3.80 -12.80
C ILE A 61 4.43 -4.43 -13.97
N LEU A 62 4.29 -5.74 -14.13
CA LEU A 62 4.88 -6.50 -15.23
C LEU A 62 4.14 -6.33 -16.57
N GLY A 63 3.09 -5.50 -16.64
CA GLY A 63 2.35 -5.26 -17.89
C GLY A 63 1.40 -6.39 -18.29
N ARG A 64 0.94 -7.21 -17.34
CA ARG A 64 -0.13 -8.20 -17.54
C ARG A 64 -1.49 -7.58 -17.17
N LYS A 65 -2.56 -8.20 -17.64
CA LYS A 65 -3.94 -7.96 -17.19
C LYS A 65 -4.24 -8.85 -16.00
N VAL A 66 -5.17 -8.46 -15.15
CA VAL A 66 -5.50 -9.20 -13.92
C VAL A 66 -7.00 -9.39 -13.77
N ILE A 67 -7.37 -10.59 -13.34
CA ILE A 67 -8.67 -10.89 -12.74
C ILE A 67 -8.37 -11.33 -11.31
N ALA A 68 -8.85 -10.57 -10.32
CA ALA A 68 -8.63 -10.84 -8.91
C ALA A 68 -9.96 -10.94 -8.18
N SER A 69 -10.12 -11.97 -7.36
CA SER A 69 -11.31 -12.19 -6.55
C SER A 69 -10.92 -12.64 -5.15
N ASP A 70 -11.76 -12.31 -4.18
CA ASP A 70 -11.66 -12.81 -2.82
C ASP A 70 -13.07 -12.74 -2.18
N LEU A 71 -13.38 -13.70 -1.30
CA LEU A 71 -14.65 -13.72 -0.58
C LEU A 71 -14.73 -12.60 0.46
N ASN A 72 -13.59 -12.23 1.03
CA ASN A 72 -13.53 -11.22 2.08
C ASN A 72 -13.62 -9.81 1.47
N PRO A 73 -14.63 -9.00 1.83
CA PRO A 73 -14.77 -7.64 1.32
C PRO A 73 -13.59 -6.72 1.69
N ILE A 74 -12.88 -7.01 2.79
CA ILE A 74 -11.67 -6.27 3.17
C ILE A 74 -10.53 -6.55 2.19
N SER A 75 -10.36 -7.80 1.74
CA SER A 75 -9.36 -8.18 0.74
C SER A 75 -9.60 -7.48 -0.59
N THR A 76 -10.85 -7.50 -1.06
CA THR A 76 -11.21 -6.85 -2.33
C THR A 76 -11.09 -5.34 -2.24
N PHE A 77 -11.46 -4.73 -1.10
CA PHE A 77 -11.23 -3.31 -0.84
C PHE A 77 -9.74 -2.95 -0.89
N ILE A 78 -8.90 -3.67 -0.14
CA ILE A 78 -7.45 -3.46 -0.12
C ILE A 78 -6.88 -3.59 -1.52
N THR A 79 -7.11 -4.74 -2.18
CA THR A 79 -6.57 -5.04 -3.50
C THR A 79 -6.97 -3.96 -4.51
N ARG A 80 -8.25 -3.56 -4.51
CA ARG A 80 -8.76 -2.51 -5.40
C ARG A 80 -8.05 -1.18 -5.21
N ASN A 81 -7.83 -0.76 -3.96
CA ASN A 81 -7.14 0.51 -3.68
C ASN A 81 -5.65 0.43 -3.96
N THR A 82 -5.00 -0.71 -3.69
CA THR A 82 -3.57 -0.92 -3.99
C THR A 82 -3.26 -0.84 -5.48
N ILE A 83 -4.18 -1.31 -6.34
CA ILE A 83 -3.96 -1.33 -7.80
C ILE A 83 -4.67 -0.19 -8.54
N ALA A 84 -5.38 0.67 -7.83
CA ALA A 84 -6.09 1.79 -8.44
C ALA A 84 -5.10 2.79 -9.05
N ARG A 85 -5.44 3.30 -10.23
CA ARG A 85 -4.66 4.32 -10.92
C ARG A 85 -5.27 5.68 -10.63
N PHE A 86 -4.43 6.59 -10.17
CA PHE A 86 -4.80 7.97 -9.90
C PHE A 86 -3.81 8.89 -10.60
N ASP A 87 -4.28 10.03 -11.06
CA ASP A 87 -3.39 11.13 -11.40
C ASP A 87 -2.79 11.69 -10.11
N VAL A 88 -1.46 11.82 -10.08
CA VAL A 88 -0.74 12.27 -8.88
C VAL A 88 -1.05 13.73 -8.58
N GLY A 89 -1.27 14.55 -9.61
CA GLY A 89 -1.68 15.95 -9.45
C GLY A 89 -3.04 16.07 -8.78
N ASP A 90 -4.03 15.30 -9.26
CA ASP A 90 -5.38 15.26 -8.67
C ASP A 90 -5.34 14.78 -7.21
N LEU A 91 -4.53 13.76 -6.91
CA LEU A 91 -4.36 13.25 -5.56
C LEU A 91 -3.77 14.31 -4.62
N LEU A 92 -2.73 15.02 -5.06
CA LEU A 92 -2.10 16.09 -4.29
C LEU A 92 -3.02 17.31 -4.11
N ALA A 93 -3.81 17.64 -5.12
CA ALA A 93 -4.81 18.69 -5.04
C ALA A 93 -5.90 18.33 -4.02
N LEU A 94 -6.39 17.10 -4.05
CA LEU A 94 -7.37 16.59 -3.09
C LEU A 94 -6.79 16.58 -1.66
N PHE A 95 -5.56 16.09 -1.49
CA PHE A 95 -4.87 16.11 -0.20
C PHE A 95 -4.75 17.53 0.34
N THR A 96 -4.30 18.48 -0.48
CA THR A 96 -4.17 19.89 -0.08
C THR A 96 -5.52 20.45 0.38
N ARG A 97 -6.60 20.18 -0.36
CA ARG A 97 -7.95 20.61 0.02
C ARG A 97 -8.39 20.04 1.37
N ILE A 98 -8.17 18.74 1.61
CA ILE A 98 -8.51 18.10 2.87
C ILE A 98 -7.66 18.71 4.00
N LYS A 99 -6.33 18.80 3.80
CA LYS A 99 -5.39 19.40 4.75
C LYS A 99 -5.83 20.81 5.13
N ASP A 100 -6.10 21.68 4.17
CA ASP A 100 -6.48 23.07 4.45
C ASP A 100 -7.81 23.17 5.24
N ALA A 101 -8.72 22.22 5.04
CA ALA A 101 -9.99 22.18 5.76
C ALA A 101 -9.87 21.72 7.22
N VAL A 102 -8.89 20.85 7.56
CA VAL A 102 -8.82 20.21 8.89
C VAL A 102 -7.52 20.46 9.65
N ALA A 103 -6.48 21.00 9.01
CA ALA A 103 -5.16 21.12 9.62
C ALA A 103 -5.17 22.01 10.87
N ALA A 104 -5.93 23.10 10.88
CA ALA A 104 -6.02 23.96 12.06
C ALA A 104 -6.57 23.20 13.28
N ASP A 105 -7.67 22.46 13.08
CA ASP A 105 -8.33 21.69 14.13
C ASP A 105 -7.45 20.52 14.61
N ILE A 106 -6.85 19.77 13.68
CA ILE A 106 -5.95 18.67 14.02
C ILE A 106 -4.70 19.19 14.75
N ASN A 107 -4.04 20.24 14.23
CA ASN A 107 -2.83 20.78 14.84
C ASN A 107 -3.10 21.37 16.23
N ALA A 108 -4.31 21.89 16.49
CA ALA A 108 -4.70 22.34 17.83
C ALA A 108 -4.68 21.20 18.87
N LEU A 109 -4.96 19.95 18.48
CA LEU A 109 -4.91 18.78 19.38
C LEU A 109 -3.49 18.45 19.85
N TYR A 110 -2.46 18.92 19.15
CA TYR A 110 -1.05 18.68 19.48
C TYR A 110 -0.39 19.82 20.27
N LYS A 111 -1.10 20.91 20.53
CA LYS A 111 -0.60 22.01 21.37
C LYS A 111 -0.62 21.61 22.83
N THR A 112 0.50 21.79 23.53
CA THR A 112 0.61 21.53 24.97
C THR A 112 1.26 22.73 25.67
N ARG A 113 1.25 22.73 27.01
CA ARG A 113 1.93 23.75 27.81
C ARG A 113 3.38 23.34 28.05
N CYS A 114 4.30 24.28 27.88
CA CYS A 114 5.68 24.07 28.30
C CYS A 114 5.73 23.85 29.82
N PRO A 115 6.36 22.79 30.34
CA PRO A 115 6.44 22.53 31.77
C PRO A 115 7.31 23.53 32.53
N GLU A 116 8.20 24.28 31.84
CA GLU A 116 9.08 25.27 32.46
C GLU A 116 8.47 26.67 32.50
N CYS A 117 8.04 27.19 31.35
CA CYS A 117 7.53 28.57 31.24
C CYS A 117 6.00 28.68 31.16
N LEU A 118 5.29 27.56 31.13
CA LEU A 118 3.82 27.46 31.05
C LEU A 118 3.18 28.09 29.81
N SER A 119 3.99 28.56 28.86
CA SER A 119 3.53 29.09 27.57
C SER A 119 2.87 28.00 26.72
N ILE A 120 1.83 28.40 25.98
CA ILE A 120 1.22 27.64 24.89
C ILE A 120 1.70 28.12 23.51
N GLU A 121 2.37 29.27 23.45
CA GLU A 121 2.95 29.81 22.22
C GLU A 121 4.30 29.12 21.98
N GLY A 122 4.41 28.41 20.85
CA GLY A 122 5.64 27.74 20.42
C GLY A 122 5.91 26.36 21.04
N THR A 123 4.99 25.82 21.86
CA THR A 123 5.14 24.47 22.43
C THR A 123 4.21 23.48 21.71
N GLU A 124 4.74 22.80 20.71
CA GLU A 124 4.05 21.72 20.01
C GLU A 124 4.54 20.37 20.54
N THR A 125 3.62 19.46 20.83
CA THR A 125 3.98 18.08 21.15
C THR A 125 4.36 17.40 19.85
N ILE A 126 5.65 17.29 19.55
CA ILE A 126 6.13 16.37 18.50
C ILE A 126 6.06 14.95 19.08
N CYS A 127 4.85 14.41 19.21
CA CYS A 127 4.69 12.96 19.43
C CYS A 127 4.97 12.26 18.10
N VAL A 128 6.24 11.99 17.82
CA VAL A 128 6.61 10.90 16.92
C VAL A 128 6.44 9.60 17.69
N HIS A 129 5.24 9.03 17.65
CA HIS A 129 5.10 7.60 17.88
C HIS A 129 5.67 6.89 16.66
N TRP A 130 6.87 6.33 16.80
CA TRP A 130 7.34 5.23 15.97
C TRP A 130 7.09 3.92 16.69
#